data_AF-A0A3C0S2I5-F1
#
_entry.id   AF-A0A3C0S2I5-F1
#
_cell.length_a   1.000
_cell.length_b   1.000
_cell.length_c   1.000
_cell.angle_alpha   90.00
_cell.angle_beta   90.00
_cell.angle_gamma   90.00
#
_symmetry.space_group_name_H-M   'P 1'
#
loop_
_entity.id
_entity.type
_entity.pdbx_description
1 polymer ?
#
loop_
_entity_poly.entity_id
_entity_poly.type
_entity_poly.pdbx_seq_one_letter_code
_entity_poly.pdbx_strand_id
1 'polypeptide(L)'
;MSSRRDFIRQGLIAATTMGTLTAFDAKGLTIAAKGSVKKYPIVISTWDFGIAANKAAWEILSKGGKALDAVEQGVRVPEADLKNMTVGKGGYPDRDGHVTLDACIMDADGNCGAVAGMEKIGHPISVARLVMEKTPHVMLVGEGALQFALENGFKEENLLTPEGEKAWKEWLKEKKY
;
A
#
# COMPACT_ATOMS: atom_id res chain seq x y z
N MET A 1 16.66 10.01 21.37
CA MET A 1 17.23 9.05 20.40
C MET A 1 17.22 9.73 19.03
N SER A 2 18.38 10.09 18.50
CA SER A 2 18.48 10.66 17.14
C SER A 2 18.22 9.59 16.10
N SER A 3 17.29 9.84 15.16
CA SER A 3 16.93 8.90 14.11
C SER A 3 18.02 8.85 13.02
N ARG A 4 18.03 7.78 12.21
CA ARG A 4 18.94 7.66 11.05
C ARG A 4 18.82 8.85 10.08
N ARG A 5 17.64 9.47 10.00
CA ARG A 5 17.38 10.67 9.19
C ARG A 5 18.10 11.91 9.74
N ASP A 6 18.20 12.04 11.05
CA ASP A 6 18.88 13.17 11.71
C ASP A 6 20.40 13.10 11.47
N PHE A 7 20.96 11.88 11.50
CA PHE A 7 22.37 11.65 11.23
C PHE A 7 22.77 12.03 9.79
N ILE A 8 21.96 11.67 8.78
CA ILE A 8 22.25 12.01 7.38
C ILE A 8 22.16 13.53 7.16
N ARG A 9 21.17 14.20 7.76
CA ARG A 9 21.06 15.67 7.67
C ARG A 9 22.25 16.38 8.31
N GLN A 10 22.72 15.89 9.46
CA GLN A 10 23.90 16.46 10.12
C GLN A 10 25.19 16.17 9.33
N GLY A 11 25.31 15.01 8.70
CA GLY A 11 26.45 14.67 7.83
C GLY A 11 26.58 15.59 6.59
N LEU A 12 25.46 15.98 5.98
CA LEU A 12 25.43 16.92 4.85
C LEU A 12 25.88 18.34 5.23
N ILE A 13 25.62 18.77 6.47
CA ILE A 13 26.04 20.09 6.98
C ILE A 13 27.52 20.08 7.38
N ALA A 14 28.05 18.95 7.85
CA ALA A 14 29.47 18.82 8.17
C ALA A 14 30.39 18.81 6.92
N ALA A 15 29.87 18.37 5.77
CA ALA A 15 30.63 18.37 4.52
C ALA A 15 30.84 19.78 3.92
N THR A 16 30.01 20.76 4.27
CA THR A 16 30.11 22.13 3.74
C THR A 16 31.07 23.02 4.54
N THR A 17 31.49 22.62 5.74
CA THR A 17 32.37 23.44 6.60
C THR A 17 33.87 23.11 6.47
N MET A 18 34.27 22.00 5.84
CA MET A 18 35.69 21.63 5.64
C MET A 18 36.23 21.83 4.22
N GLY A 19 35.45 22.39 3.29
CA GLY A 19 35.80 22.48 1.87
C GLY A 19 35.93 23.90 1.33
N THR A 20 36.78 24.76 1.91
CA THR A 20 37.23 25.98 1.20
C THR A 20 38.36 25.61 0.24
N LEU A 21 38.09 25.73 -1.06
CA LEU A 21 38.99 26.01 -2.20
C LEU A 21 38.66 25.13 -3.43
N THR A 22 37.62 25.51 -4.17
CA THR A 22 37.69 25.83 -5.61
C THR A 22 36.34 26.41 -5.99
N ALA A 23 36.34 27.66 -6.43
CA ALA A 23 35.16 28.32 -6.99
C ALA A 23 34.77 27.60 -8.30
N PHE A 24 33.85 26.65 -8.22
CA PHE A 24 33.04 26.30 -9.37
C PHE A 24 31.97 27.39 -9.50
N ASP A 25 32.17 28.25 -10.50
CA ASP A 25 31.22 29.29 -10.90
C ASP A 25 29.91 28.60 -11.34
N ALA A 26 28.98 28.46 -10.41
CA ALA A 26 27.71 27.77 -10.58
C ALA A 26 26.68 28.57 -11.41
N LYS A 27 27.14 29.47 -12.31
CA LYS A 27 26.27 30.28 -13.18
C LYS A 27 25.75 29.54 -14.42
N GLY A 28 26.06 28.25 -14.57
CA GLY A 28 25.77 27.49 -15.80
C GLY A 28 24.70 26.40 -15.73
N LEU A 29 24.10 26.12 -14.56
CA LEU A 29 23.18 24.96 -14.44
C LEU A 29 21.82 25.32 -13.82
N THR A 30 21.23 26.45 -14.21
CA THR A 30 19.78 26.59 -14.15
C THR A 30 19.16 25.75 -15.24
N ILE A 31 18.86 24.48 -14.92
CA ILE A 31 17.87 23.70 -15.67
C ILE A 31 16.57 24.49 -15.57
N ALA A 32 16.21 25.17 -16.65
CA ALA A 32 14.92 25.83 -16.77
C ALA A 32 13.84 24.75 -16.75
N ALA A 33 13.33 24.42 -15.57
CA ALA A 33 12.10 23.66 -15.41
C ALA A 33 10.92 24.53 -15.86
N LYS A 34 10.79 24.74 -17.17
CA LYS A 34 9.63 25.37 -17.80
C LYS A 34 8.53 24.33 -17.93
N GLY A 35 7.67 24.33 -16.92
CA GLY A 35 6.36 23.71 -16.94
C GLY A 35 5.72 23.92 -15.58
N SER A 36 4.85 24.91 -15.45
CA SER A 36 3.93 24.96 -14.30
C SER A 36 3.00 23.75 -14.43
N VAL A 37 3.38 22.63 -13.83
CA VAL A 37 2.48 21.48 -13.71
C VAL A 37 1.25 21.98 -12.98
N LYS A 38 0.12 22.10 -13.68
CA LYS A 38 -1.15 22.42 -13.04
C LYS A 38 -1.38 21.37 -11.96
N LYS A 39 -1.37 21.80 -10.69
CA LYS A 39 -1.57 20.94 -9.53
C LYS A 39 -3.04 20.57 -9.45
N TYR A 40 -3.40 19.50 -10.14
CA TYR A 40 -4.66 18.82 -9.92
C TYR A 40 -4.39 17.49 -9.23
N PRO A 41 -5.31 17.01 -8.39
CA PRO A 41 -5.25 15.63 -7.97
C PRO A 41 -5.33 14.73 -9.21
N ILE A 42 -4.54 13.68 -9.20
CA ILE A 42 -4.54 12.61 -10.20
C ILE A 42 -4.52 11.28 -9.45
N VAL A 43 -5.28 10.31 -9.94
CA VAL A 43 -5.26 8.93 -9.43
C VAL A 43 -5.09 7.99 -10.62
N ILE A 44 -4.21 7.02 -10.44
CA ILE A 44 -3.91 5.98 -11.42
C ILE A 44 -3.93 4.65 -10.66
N SER A 45 -4.52 3.63 -11.27
CA SER A 45 -4.57 2.28 -10.74
C SER A 45 -4.38 1.28 -11.88
N THR A 46 -4.04 0.06 -11.52
CA THR A 46 -3.77 -1.03 -12.47
C THR A 46 -5.07 -1.72 -12.90
N TRP A 47 -5.05 -2.28 -14.12
CA TRP A 47 -6.11 -3.12 -14.69
C TRP A 47 -7.44 -2.39 -14.94
N ASP A 48 -8.43 -3.14 -15.41
CA ASP A 48 -9.77 -2.67 -15.78
C ASP A 48 -10.63 -2.33 -14.54
N PHE A 49 -10.56 -3.14 -13.47
CA PHE A 49 -11.20 -2.84 -12.19
C PHE A 49 -10.66 -1.55 -11.54
N GLY A 50 -9.51 -1.07 -12.00
CA GLY A 50 -8.96 0.24 -11.67
C GLY A 50 -9.90 1.40 -12.00
N ILE A 51 -10.81 1.26 -12.96
CA ILE A 51 -11.81 2.30 -13.27
C ILE A 51 -12.75 2.53 -12.07
N ALA A 52 -13.24 1.45 -11.46
CA ALA A 52 -14.12 1.53 -10.29
C ALA A 52 -13.35 2.02 -9.06
N ALA A 53 -12.11 1.55 -8.87
CA ALA A 53 -11.22 2.03 -7.81
C ALA A 53 -10.93 3.53 -7.94
N ASN A 54 -10.61 4.01 -9.14
CA ASN A 54 -10.36 5.42 -9.41
C ASN A 54 -11.60 6.27 -9.14
N LYS A 55 -12.80 5.77 -9.45
CA LYS A 55 -14.06 6.47 -9.13
C LYS A 55 -14.20 6.70 -7.62
N ALA A 56 -13.99 5.67 -6.80
CA ALA A 56 -14.06 5.79 -5.35
C ALA A 56 -12.97 6.73 -4.80
N ALA A 57 -11.73 6.61 -5.28
CA ALA A 57 -10.65 7.53 -4.92
C ALA A 57 -10.99 8.99 -5.31
N TRP A 58 -11.62 9.19 -6.47
CA TRP A 58 -12.00 10.52 -6.96
C TRP A 58 -13.06 11.20 -6.10
N GLU A 59 -13.95 10.44 -5.45
CA GLU A 59 -14.94 11.02 -4.51
C GLU A 59 -14.29 11.74 -3.32
N ILE A 60 -13.05 11.36 -2.98
CA ILE A 60 -12.23 12.02 -1.96
C ILE A 60 -11.41 13.15 -2.59
N LEU A 61 -10.69 12.86 -3.67
CA LEU A 61 -9.79 13.82 -4.30
C LEU A 61 -10.51 15.05 -4.85
N SER A 62 -11.69 14.88 -5.45
CA SER A 62 -12.51 15.98 -5.99
C SER A 62 -13.00 16.96 -4.93
N LYS A 63 -13.01 16.54 -3.66
CA LYS A 63 -13.38 17.37 -2.50
C LYS A 63 -12.16 17.95 -1.77
N GLY A 64 -10.96 17.77 -2.31
CA GLY A 64 -9.71 18.21 -1.68
C GLY A 64 -9.26 17.34 -0.50
N GLY A 65 -9.74 16.09 -0.41
CA GLY A 65 -9.30 15.12 0.60
C GLY A 65 -7.85 14.66 0.40
N LYS A 66 -7.30 13.95 1.39
CA LYS A 66 -5.90 13.50 1.34
C LYS A 66 -5.72 12.37 0.34
N ALA A 67 -4.56 12.33 -0.31
CA ALA A 67 -4.20 11.25 -1.23
C ALA A 67 -4.20 9.87 -0.55
N LEU A 68 -3.73 9.81 0.71
CA LEU A 68 -3.73 8.58 1.51
C LEU A 68 -5.14 7.99 1.70
N ASP A 69 -6.12 8.84 2.03
CA ASP A 69 -7.52 8.42 2.20
C ASP A 69 -8.11 7.97 0.86
N ALA A 70 -7.76 8.68 -0.23
CA ALA A 70 -8.23 8.37 -1.57
C ALA A 70 -7.74 7.00 -2.06
N VAL A 71 -6.45 6.69 -1.90
CA VAL A 71 -5.91 5.41 -2.36
C VAL A 71 -6.45 4.25 -1.54
N GLU A 72 -6.59 4.40 -0.21
CA GLU A 72 -7.20 3.38 0.65
C GLU A 72 -8.64 3.09 0.20
N GLN A 73 -9.49 4.11 0.05
CA GLN A 73 -10.86 3.88 -0.40
C GLN A 73 -10.93 3.32 -1.82
N GLY A 74 -10.02 3.73 -2.71
CA GLY A 74 -9.95 3.21 -4.07
C GLY A 74 -9.71 1.71 -4.09
N VAL A 75 -8.71 1.21 -3.37
CA VAL A 75 -8.37 -0.23 -3.38
C VAL A 75 -9.32 -1.09 -2.55
N ARG A 76 -10.05 -0.52 -1.59
CA ARG A 76 -11.13 -1.22 -0.87
C ARG A 76 -12.27 -1.66 -1.78
N VAL A 77 -12.42 -1.06 -2.97
CA VAL A 77 -13.41 -1.45 -3.97
C VAL A 77 -13.13 -2.85 -4.52
N PRO A 78 -11.98 -3.11 -5.20
CA PRO A 78 -11.68 -4.46 -5.68
C PRO A 78 -11.50 -5.46 -4.54
N GLU A 79 -11.04 -5.05 -3.34
CA GLU A 79 -10.98 -5.95 -2.17
C GLU A 79 -12.35 -6.49 -1.73
N ALA A 80 -13.44 -5.75 -1.98
CA ALA A 80 -14.80 -6.14 -1.61
C ALA A 80 -15.57 -6.83 -2.76
N ASP A 81 -15.03 -6.83 -3.98
CA ASP A 81 -15.72 -7.35 -5.15
C ASP A 81 -15.55 -8.87 -5.27
N LEU A 82 -16.59 -9.62 -4.90
CA LEU A 82 -16.59 -11.09 -4.99
C LEU A 82 -16.46 -11.64 -6.42
N LYS A 83 -16.59 -10.79 -7.45
CA LYS A 83 -16.31 -11.18 -8.84
C LYS A 83 -14.83 -11.05 -9.19
N ASN A 84 -14.04 -10.37 -8.36
CA ASN A 84 -12.61 -10.23 -8.53
C ASN A 84 -11.88 -11.33 -7.73
N MET A 85 -11.43 -12.37 -8.44
CA MET A 85 -10.72 -13.49 -7.82
C MET A 85 -9.22 -13.20 -7.55
N THR A 86 -8.78 -11.95 -7.68
CA THR A 86 -7.36 -11.57 -7.57
C THR A 86 -7.06 -10.57 -6.45
N VAL A 87 -8.07 -9.99 -5.79
CA VAL A 87 -7.88 -8.97 -4.74
C VAL A 87 -8.89 -9.18 -3.62
N GLY A 88 -8.40 -9.29 -2.38
CA GLY A 88 -9.26 -9.32 -1.20
C GLY A 88 -10.21 -10.52 -1.13
N LYS A 89 -11.49 -10.25 -0.85
CA LYS A 89 -12.54 -11.26 -0.67
C LYS A 89 -12.79 -12.03 -1.96
N GLY A 90 -12.77 -13.35 -1.90
CA GLY A 90 -12.91 -14.20 -3.08
C GLY A 90 -11.61 -14.39 -3.86
N GLY A 91 -10.49 -13.82 -3.40
CA GLY A 91 -9.18 -14.13 -3.95
C GLY A 91 -8.94 -15.64 -4.03
N TYR A 92 -8.30 -16.10 -5.12
CA TYR A 92 -7.91 -17.50 -5.22
C TYR A 92 -7.03 -17.91 -4.04
N PRO A 93 -7.26 -19.11 -3.45
CA PRO A 93 -6.44 -19.59 -2.37
C PRO A 93 -5.06 -20.03 -2.86
N ASP A 94 -4.15 -20.24 -1.92
CA ASP A 94 -2.91 -20.96 -2.16
C ASP A 94 -3.16 -22.46 -2.47
N ARG A 95 -2.07 -23.20 -2.68
CA ARG A 95 -2.11 -24.64 -3.02
C ARG A 95 -2.83 -25.50 -1.97
N ASP A 96 -2.86 -25.03 -0.72
CA ASP A 96 -3.37 -25.73 0.46
C ASP A 96 -4.81 -25.29 0.80
N GLY A 97 -5.35 -24.31 0.07
CA GLY A 97 -6.74 -23.86 0.19
C GLY A 97 -6.90 -22.61 1.06
N HIS A 98 -5.81 -21.94 1.45
CA HIS A 98 -5.82 -20.76 2.29
C HIS A 98 -5.85 -19.48 1.46
N VAL A 99 -6.80 -18.59 1.75
CA VAL A 99 -6.81 -17.24 1.15
C VAL A 99 -6.00 -16.31 2.03
N THR A 100 -4.72 -16.14 1.67
CA THR A 100 -3.79 -15.23 2.32
C THR A 100 -3.65 -13.95 1.49
N LEU A 101 -3.74 -12.79 2.14
CA LEU A 101 -3.72 -11.50 1.47
C LEU A 101 -2.51 -10.65 1.89
N ASP A 102 -1.99 -9.92 0.91
CA ASP A 102 -0.86 -9.00 1.06
C ASP A 102 -1.31 -7.58 0.70
N ALA A 103 -0.91 -6.59 1.50
CA ALA A 103 -1.14 -5.18 1.19
C ALA A 103 -0.08 -4.29 1.84
N CYS A 104 0.24 -3.18 1.20
CA CYS A 104 1.05 -2.13 1.80
C CYS A 104 0.54 -0.74 1.40
N ILE A 105 0.81 0.24 2.24
CA ILE A 105 0.45 1.64 2.01
C ILE A 105 1.59 2.56 2.44
N MET A 106 1.72 3.70 1.76
CA MET A 106 2.73 4.71 2.05
C MET A 106 2.14 6.11 1.84
N ASP A 107 2.48 7.04 2.72
CA ASP A 107 2.08 8.45 2.61
C ASP A 107 3.17 9.34 2.00
N ALA A 108 2.87 10.64 1.90
CA ALA A 108 3.77 11.62 1.28
C ALA A 108 5.03 11.94 2.11
N ASP A 109 5.03 11.65 3.41
CA ASP A 109 6.16 11.91 4.32
C ASP A 109 7.08 10.68 4.46
N GLY A 110 6.69 9.58 3.80
CA GLY A 110 7.39 8.30 3.79
C GLY A 110 7.06 7.44 5.01
N ASN A 111 5.94 7.69 5.69
CA ASN A 111 5.38 6.72 6.63
C ASN A 111 4.79 5.57 5.81
N CYS A 112 4.95 4.34 6.30
CA CYS A 112 4.46 3.16 5.61
C CYS A 112 4.01 2.07 6.58
N GLY A 113 3.16 1.18 6.07
CA GLY A 113 2.70 0.00 6.78
C GLY A 113 2.33 -1.10 5.79
N ALA A 114 2.47 -2.34 6.23
CA ALA A 114 2.27 -3.51 5.39
C ALA A 114 1.78 -4.71 6.20
N VAL A 115 1.03 -5.57 5.51
CA VAL A 115 0.65 -6.91 5.96
C VAL A 115 0.94 -7.91 4.85
N ALA A 116 1.38 -9.11 5.20
CA ALA A 116 1.57 -10.19 4.24
C ALA A 116 1.18 -11.55 4.82
N GLY A 117 0.72 -12.47 3.98
CA GLY A 117 0.28 -13.80 4.40
C GLY A 117 -0.91 -13.75 5.36
N MET A 118 -1.68 -12.66 5.39
CA MET A 118 -2.74 -12.47 6.39
C MET A 118 -4.05 -13.13 5.92
N GLU A 119 -4.62 -13.98 6.74
CA GLU A 119 -5.90 -14.64 6.45
C GLU A 119 -7.07 -13.89 7.11
N LYS A 120 -8.30 -14.22 6.68
CA LYS A 120 -9.57 -13.88 7.33
C LYS A 120 -9.96 -12.40 7.44
N ILE A 121 -9.18 -11.48 6.89
CA ILE A 121 -9.51 -10.04 6.86
C ILE A 121 -9.57 -9.56 5.41
N GLY A 122 -10.75 -9.24 4.91
CA GLY A 122 -10.95 -8.91 3.49
C GLY A 122 -10.54 -7.51 3.08
N HIS A 123 -10.15 -6.65 4.02
CA HIS A 123 -9.58 -5.32 3.74
C HIS A 123 -8.16 -5.19 4.28
N PRO A 124 -7.20 -5.93 3.71
CA PRO A 124 -5.81 -5.91 4.17
C PRO A 124 -5.16 -4.53 4.08
N ILE A 125 -5.54 -3.68 3.11
CA ILE A 125 -5.00 -2.32 3.00
C ILE A 125 -5.27 -1.46 4.26
N SER A 126 -6.45 -1.61 4.85
CA SER A 126 -6.81 -0.86 6.05
C SER A 126 -6.06 -1.36 7.27
N VAL A 127 -5.73 -2.67 7.33
CA VAL A 127 -4.83 -3.20 8.36
C VAL A 127 -3.41 -2.68 8.15
N ALA A 128 -2.91 -2.65 6.90
CA ALA A 128 -1.61 -2.07 6.58
C ALA A 128 -1.53 -0.59 6.99
N ARG A 129 -2.60 0.19 6.80
CA ARG A 129 -2.69 1.57 7.30
C ARG A 129 -2.63 1.63 8.83
N LEU A 130 -3.30 0.72 9.54
CA LEU A 130 -3.19 0.66 11.00
C LEU A 130 -1.79 0.28 11.47
N VAL A 131 -1.07 -0.60 10.76
CA VAL A 131 0.34 -0.91 11.07
C VAL A 131 1.16 0.39 11.02
N MET A 132 0.96 1.20 9.98
CA MET A 132 1.62 2.49 9.82
C MET A 132 1.28 3.49 10.95
N GLU A 133 0.00 3.59 11.32
CA GLU A 133 -0.48 4.65 12.22
C GLU A 133 -0.39 4.29 13.71
N LYS A 134 -0.44 3.00 14.07
CA LYS A 134 -0.61 2.55 15.47
C LYS A 134 0.53 1.70 16.00
N THR A 135 1.55 1.42 15.21
CA THR A 135 2.68 0.59 15.64
C THR A 135 4.02 1.29 15.38
N PRO A 136 5.09 0.93 16.10
CA PRO A 136 6.44 1.35 15.76
C PRO A 136 7.05 0.52 14.61
N HIS A 137 6.29 -0.41 14.03
CA HIS A 137 6.72 -1.31 12.96
C HIS A 137 6.12 -0.89 11.61
N VAL A 138 6.68 -1.43 10.52
CA VAL A 138 6.22 -1.13 9.15
C VAL A 138 5.63 -2.36 8.45
N MET A 139 5.75 -3.55 9.02
CA MET A 139 5.26 -4.79 8.42
C MET A 139 4.93 -5.82 9.50
N LEU A 140 3.75 -6.42 9.40
CA LEU A 140 3.34 -7.61 10.16
C LEU A 140 2.97 -8.73 9.19
N VAL A 141 3.12 -10.00 9.60
CA VAL A 141 2.86 -11.13 8.71
C VAL A 141 2.09 -12.25 9.40
N GLY A 142 1.33 -13.02 8.61
CA GLY A 142 0.63 -14.23 9.06
C GLY A 142 -0.33 -13.98 10.22
N GLU A 143 -0.32 -14.90 11.18
CA GLU A 143 -1.17 -14.83 12.39
C GLU A 143 -0.96 -13.55 13.20
N GLY A 144 0.27 -13.01 13.25
CA GLY A 144 0.55 -11.76 13.97
C GLY A 144 -0.16 -10.56 13.35
N ALA A 145 -0.29 -10.52 12.01
CA ALA A 145 -1.07 -9.50 11.33
C ALA A 145 -2.57 -9.65 11.60
N LEU A 146 -3.09 -10.89 11.61
CA LEU A 146 -4.49 -11.17 11.95
C LEU A 146 -4.80 -10.76 13.40
N GLN A 147 -3.98 -11.16 14.38
CA GLN A 147 -4.17 -10.78 15.78
C GLN A 147 -4.24 -9.25 15.93
N PHE A 148 -3.29 -8.53 15.31
CA PHE A 148 -3.28 -7.08 15.33
C PHE A 148 -4.54 -6.48 14.69
N ALA A 149 -5.04 -7.05 13.59
CA ALA A 149 -6.28 -6.60 12.97
C ALA A 149 -7.49 -6.75 13.93
N LEU A 150 -7.60 -7.90 14.61
CA LEU A 150 -8.68 -8.20 15.55
C LEU A 150 -8.64 -7.26 16.77
N GLU A 151 -7.46 -7.01 17.34
CA GLU A 151 -7.26 -6.05 18.43
C GLU A 151 -7.67 -4.62 18.04
N ASN A 152 -7.66 -4.31 16.74
CA ASN A 152 -8.10 -3.03 16.19
C ASN A 152 -9.54 -3.03 15.65
N GLY A 153 -10.34 -4.05 15.97
CA GLY A 153 -11.77 -4.08 15.70
C GLY A 153 -12.17 -4.63 14.33
N PHE A 154 -11.23 -5.22 13.58
CA PHE A 154 -11.60 -6.04 12.42
C PHE A 154 -12.27 -7.33 12.89
N LYS A 155 -13.06 -7.95 12.01
CA LYS A 155 -13.75 -9.21 12.27
C LYS A 155 -13.24 -10.25 11.30
N GLU A 156 -13.05 -11.47 11.80
CA GLU A 156 -12.80 -12.61 10.93
C GLU A 156 -13.96 -12.83 9.99
N GLU A 157 -13.65 -13.16 8.74
CA GLU A 157 -14.60 -13.56 7.73
C GLU A 157 -14.01 -14.69 6.87
N ASN A 158 -14.90 -15.51 6.29
CA ASN A 158 -14.48 -16.50 5.32
C ASN A 158 -14.22 -15.81 3.97
N LEU A 159 -12.96 -15.75 3.56
CA LEU A 159 -12.54 -15.14 2.30
C LEU A 159 -12.68 -16.09 1.11
N LEU A 160 -12.69 -17.40 1.34
CA LEU A 160 -12.81 -18.40 0.29
C LEU A 160 -14.28 -18.54 -0.12
N THR A 161 -14.60 -18.02 -1.31
CA THR A 161 -15.95 -18.14 -1.88
C THR A 161 -16.19 -19.55 -2.41
N PRO A 162 -17.45 -20.00 -2.55
CA PRO A 162 -17.76 -21.29 -3.17
C PRO A 162 -17.19 -21.44 -4.59
N GLU A 163 -17.12 -20.33 -5.34
CA GLU A 163 -16.52 -20.30 -6.67
C GLU A 163 -15.00 -20.49 -6.61
N GLY A 164 -14.30 -19.79 -5.72
CA GLY A 164 -12.87 -19.96 -5.49
C GLY A 164 -12.53 -21.38 -5.00
N GLU A 165 -13.34 -21.94 -4.10
CA GLU A 165 -13.18 -23.31 -3.61
C GLU A 165 -13.36 -24.34 -4.73
N LYS A 166 -14.36 -24.15 -5.60
CA LYS A 166 -14.58 -25.01 -6.77
C LYS A 166 -13.38 -24.96 -7.71
N ALA A 167 -12.89 -23.76 -8.05
CA ALA A 167 -11.74 -23.59 -8.92
C ALA A 167 -10.47 -24.23 -8.34
N TRP A 168 -10.23 -24.08 -7.03
CA TRP A 168 -9.14 -24.74 -6.33
C TRP A 168 -9.26 -26.27 -6.39
N LYS A 169 -10.45 -26.84 -6.13
CA LYS A 169 -10.69 -28.28 -6.22
C LYS A 169 -10.55 -28.84 -7.63
N GLU A 170 -10.85 -28.05 -8.66
CA GLU A 170 -10.59 -28.41 -10.05
C GLU A 170 -9.08 -28.42 -10.34
N TRP A 171 -8.36 -27.38 -9.90
CA TRP A 171 -6.90 -27.32 -10.00
C TRP A 171 -6.20 -28.49 -9.28
N LEU A 172 -6.69 -28.92 -8.12
CA LEU A 172 -6.16 -30.08 -7.37
C LEU A 172 -6.13 -31.38 -8.19
N LYS A 173 -7.02 -31.55 -9.19
CA LYS A 173 -7.09 -32.76 -10.01
C LYS A 173 -5.96 -32.84 -11.04
N GLU A 174 -5.50 -31.67 -11.51
CA GLU A 174 -4.51 -31.57 -12.59
C GLU A 174 -3.12 -31.19 -12.08
N LYS A 175 -3.01 -30.75 -10.81
CA LYS A 175 -1.75 -30.24 -10.27
C LYS A 175 -0.65 -31.30 -10.28
N LYS A 176 0.53 -30.89 -10.76
CA LYS A 176 1.81 -31.56 -10.53
C LYS A 176 2.62 -30.68 -9.58
N TYR A 177 2.22 -30.68 -8.31
CA TYR A 177 2.84 -29.90 -7.25
C TYR A 177 3.76 -30.78 -6.41
#